data_AF-A0A2V7PNG5-F1
#
_entry.id   AF-A0A2V7PNG5-F1
#
_cell.length_a   1.000
_cell.length_b   1.000
_cell.length_c   1.000
_cell.angle_alpha   90.00
_cell.angle_beta   90.00
_cell.angle_gamma   90.00
#
_symmetry.space_group_name_H-M   'P 1'
#
loop_
_entity.id
_entity.type
_entity.pdbx_description
1 polymer ?
#
loop_
_entity_poly.entity_id
_entity_poly.type
_entity_poly.pdbx_seq_one_letter_code
_entity_poly.pdbx_strand_id
1 'polypeptide(L)'
;MRQVAVASIAALAVLAGCSDSMSGPPRPEAPAVRPDPALGQIAFEQSCSPCHASRDGFDLAMFGFTDTTIIRRAVKHVDTATARSIVAYIRTVQAPGEPEKLRLFQAGGAPLSGDLEFAQALFGRDAWPTDLTTAGLLAIDPRTVRIAAKLPIWSDEATNLDWMPDDPLPPAILDFNGGLAAGAIAGYRAVPTRDNLLRAVNALRAADRSTANAGAPCLLEDSTRVDYGRCFQVRRWTSTLVALHILRNGGDEGLGGEVHDVWWDVGNAARRSRADPTVPVANPVDNWVAWMFLGWSFDPSQHASVYTGGGFRQLGLVRHATFIALRSQVARPRNSVSPYDDLVNAVRFG
;
A
#
# COMPACT_ATOMS: atom_id res chain seq x y z
N MET A 1 74.97 54.16 7.19
CA MET A 1 75.16 55.10 8.32
C MET A 1 74.15 54.77 9.41
N ARG A 2 74.68 54.51 10.61
CA ARG A 2 74.12 54.66 11.97
C ARG A 2 72.73 54.07 12.33
N GLN A 3 72.81 53.07 13.21
CA GLN A 3 71.87 52.78 14.29
C GLN A 3 71.69 53.98 15.24
N VAL A 4 70.48 54.15 15.78
CA VAL A 4 70.11 54.54 17.16
C VAL A 4 68.69 53.97 17.36
N ALA A 5 68.38 52.92 18.13
CA ALA A 5 68.46 52.65 19.57
C ALA A 5 67.31 53.27 20.42
N VAL A 6 66.53 52.36 21.04
CA VAL A 6 66.03 52.37 22.44
C VAL A 6 64.57 52.79 22.77
N ALA A 7 63.96 51.94 23.62
CA ALA A 7 62.95 52.14 24.68
C ALA A 7 61.44 51.90 24.43
N SER A 8 61.02 50.68 24.79
CA SER A 8 60.07 50.29 25.86
C SER A 8 58.81 51.12 26.22
N ILE A 9 57.67 50.40 26.11
CA ILE A 9 56.54 50.20 27.04
C ILE A 9 55.72 51.44 27.48
N ALA A 10 54.45 51.45 27.05
CA ALA A 10 53.33 51.84 27.91
C ALA A 10 52.08 51.03 27.53
N ALA A 11 51.58 50.24 28.50
CA ALA A 11 50.31 49.56 28.44
C ALA A 11 49.17 50.59 28.53
N LEU A 12 48.19 50.51 27.63
CA LEU A 12 46.88 51.14 27.82
C LEU A 12 45.80 50.06 27.73
N ALA A 13 45.18 49.84 28.87
CA ALA A 13 43.98 49.03 29.03
C ALA A 13 42.83 49.64 28.21
N VAL A 14 42.26 48.85 27.30
CA VAL A 14 40.98 49.16 26.67
C VAL A 14 39.89 48.48 27.51
N LEU A 15 39.06 49.32 28.12
CA LEU A 15 37.89 48.95 28.90
C LEU A 15 36.91 48.15 28.02
N ALA A 16 36.56 46.95 28.48
CA ALA A 16 35.42 46.21 27.96
C ALA A 16 34.14 46.98 28.30
N GLY A 17 33.49 47.54 27.27
CA GLY A 17 32.12 48.04 27.38
C GLY A 17 31.15 46.87 27.39
N CYS A 18 30.67 46.49 28.57
CA CYS A 18 29.45 45.71 28.72
C CYS A 18 28.28 46.59 28.33
N SER A 19 27.74 46.41 27.13
CA SER A 19 26.40 46.88 26.80
C SER A 19 25.40 45.87 27.36
N ASP A 20 24.87 46.17 28.54
CA ASP A 20 23.71 45.52 29.14
C ASP A 20 22.52 45.64 28.18
N SER A 21 22.32 44.63 27.35
CA SER A 21 20.98 44.36 26.82
C SER A 21 20.19 43.75 27.97
N MET A 22 19.32 44.56 28.58
CA MET A 22 18.32 44.08 29.53
C MET A 22 17.52 42.95 28.87
N SER A 23 17.89 41.72 29.15
CA SER A 23 17.05 40.55 28.98
C SER A 23 15.85 40.75 29.89
N GLY A 24 14.74 41.20 29.33
CA GLY A 24 13.44 41.09 29.98
C GLY A 24 13.21 39.64 30.43
N PRO A 25 12.34 39.40 31.43
CA PRO A 25 12.04 38.04 31.86
C PRO A 25 11.68 37.21 30.63
N PRO A 26 12.22 35.99 30.48
CA PRO A 26 11.83 35.12 29.38
C PRO A 26 10.32 35.09 29.35
N ARG A 27 9.74 35.44 28.19
CA ARG A 27 8.31 35.33 27.96
C ARG A 27 7.93 33.92 28.42
N PRO A 28 6.94 33.75 29.32
CA PRO A 28 6.58 32.42 29.78
C PRO A 28 6.35 31.57 28.53
N GLU A 29 7.16 30.53 28.36
CA GLU A 29 6.88 29.50 27.37
C GLU A 29 5.44 29.09 27.66
N ALA A 30 4.55 29.30 26.68
CA ALA A 30 3.16 28.90 26.83
C ALA A 30 3.18 27.45 27.34
N PRO A 31 2.46 27.13 28.44
CA PRO A 31 2.55 25.81 29.04
C PRO A 31 2.40 24.78 27.93
N ALA A 32 3.39 23.90 27.79
CA ALA A 32 3.41 22.91 26.72
C ALA A 32 2.06 22.21 26.73
N VAL A 33 1.21 22.51 25.74
CA VAL A 33 -0.15 22.00 25.68
C VAL A 33 -0.01 20.48 25.68
N ARG A 34 -0.46 19.86 26.77
CA ARG A 34 -0.37 18.42 26.91
C ARG A 34 -1.19 17.81 25.77
N PRO A 35 -0.64 16.86 25.00
CA PRO A 35 -1.39 16.19 23.94
C PRO A 35 -2.69 15.60 24.48
N ASP A 36 -3.81 15.91 23.81
CA ASP A 36 -5.15 15.46 24.19
C ASP A 36 -5.66 14.40 23.20
N PRO A 37 -5.84 13.14 23.62
CA PRO A 37 -6.37 12.09 22.75
C PRO A 37 -7.75 12.40 22.14
N ALA A 38 -8.62 13.14 22.84
CA ALA A 38 -9.95 13.46 22.32
C ALA A 38 -9.86 14.45 21.15
N LEU A 39 -9.02 15.49 21.29
CA LEU A 39 -8.70 16.40 20.19
C LEU A 39 -7.97 15.68 19.06
N GLY A 40 -7.08 14.75 19.40
CA GLY A 40 -6.38 13.89 18.45
C GLY A 40 -7.32 13.06 17.57
N GLN A 41 -8.35 12.47 18.17
CA GLN A 41 -9.37 11.72 17.43
C GLN A 41 -10.10 12.60 16.42
N ILE A 42 -10.59 13.76 16.86
CA ILE A 42 -11.32 14.70 15.99
C ILE A 42 -10.43 15.15 14.83
N ALA A 43 -9.17 15.50 15.11
CA ALA A 43 -8.21 15.92 14.10
C ALA A 43 -7.88 14.80 13.11
N PHE A 44 -7.71 13.56 13.59
CA PHE A 44 -7.48 12.40 12.74
C PHE A 44 -8.67 12.15 11.80
N GLU A 45 -9.89 12.18 12.33
CA GLU A 45 -11.09 12.00 11.52
C GLU A 45 -11.23 13.07 10.44
N GLN A 46 -10.88 14.32 10.73
CA GLN A 46 -11.00 15.43 9.77
C GLN A 46 -9.89 15.45 8.72
N SER A 47 -8.65 15.12 9.11
CA SER A 47 -7.46 15.38 8.28
C SER A 47 -6.80 14.13 7.72
N CYS A 48 -6.97 12.97 8.37
CA CYS A 48 -6.28 11.72 8.01
C CYS A 48 -7.25 10.67 7.45
N SER A 49 -8.49 10.60 7.95
CA SER A 49 -9.49 9.62 7.48
C SER A 49 -9.86 9.65 5.99
N PRO A 50 -9.62 10.72 5.21
CA PRO A 50 -9.81 10.68 3.77
C PRO A 50 -8.91 9.68 3.04
N CYS A 51 -7.65 9.52 3.49
CA CYS A 51 -6.72 8.52 2.93
C CYS A 51 -6.66 7.25 3.77
N HIS A 52 -6.85 7.35 5.09
CA HIS A 52 -6.90 6.19 5.99
C HIS A 52 -8.27 5.51 5.96
N ALA A 53 -8.41 4.46 5.15
CA ALA A 53 -9.69 3.76 4.94
C ALA A 53 -10.35 3.26 6.25
N SER A 54 -9.54 2.94 7.26
CA SER A 54 -9.95 2.53 8.61
C SER A 54 -10.73 3.59 9.39
N ARG A 55 -10.54 4.88 9.05
CA ARG A 55 -11.05 6.09 9.72
C ARG A 55 -10.60 6.33 11.17
N ASP A 56 -10.32 5.30 11.94
CA ASP A 56 -10.02 5.35 13.38
C ASP A 56 -8.53 5.21 13.73
N GLY A 57 -7.64 5.20 12.74
CA GLY A 57 -6.19 5.06 12.96
C GLY A 57 -5.74 3.66 13.36
N PHE A 58 -6.62 2.65 13.27
CA PHE A 58 -6.26 1.24 13.46
C PHE A 58 -5.06 0.82 12.63
N ASP A 59 -4.94 1.32 11.39
CA ASP A 59 -3.84 0.96 10.52
C ASP A 59 -2.50 1.52 11.04
N LEU A 60 -2.47 2.76 11.53
CA LEU A 60 -1.28 3.31 12.19
C LEU A 60 -0.89 2.51 13.44
N ALA A 61 -1.87 2.09 14.24
CA ALA A 61 -1.64 1.28 15.42
C ALA A 61 -1.18 -0.16 15.09
N MET A 62 -1.86 -0.84 14.15
CA MET A 62 -1.62 -2.22 13.75
C MET A 62 -0.21 -2.41 13.20
N PHE A 63 0.27 -1.46 12.41
CA PHE A 63 1.59 -1.52 11.77
C PHE A 63 2.69 -0.85 12.60
N GLY A 64 2.37 -0.34 13.80
CA GLY A 64 3.35 0.14 14.77
C GLY A 64 4.17 1.34 14.29
N PHE A 65 3.57 2.28 13.57
CA PHE A 65 4.27 3.48 13.13
C PHE A 65 4.81 4.27 14.32
N THR A 66 6.07 4.71 14.24
CA THR A 66 6.67 5.50 15.30
C THR A 66 5.98 6.86 15.44
N ASP A 67 5.91 7.39 16.66
CA ASP A 67 5.43 8.75 16.93
C ASP A 67 6.04 9.80 16.00
N THR A 68 7.36 9.71 15.76
CA THR A 68 8.09 10.67 14.92
C THR A 68 7.66 10.55 13.46
N THR A 69 7.43 9.33 12.95
CA THR A 69 6.86 9.12 11.62
C THR A 69 5.45 9.69 11.52
N ILE A 70 4.57 9.41 12.50
CA ILE A 70 3.19 9.92 12.51
C ILE A 70 3.19 11.45 12.53
N ILE A 71 3.97 12.07 13.42
CA ILE A 71 4.08 13.54 13.51
C ILE A 71 4.59 14.11 12.20
N ARG A 72 5.71 13.61 11.67
CA ARG A 72 6.33 14.12 10.43
C ARG A 72 5.38 14.08 9.23
N ARG A 73 4.50 13.08 9.15
CA ARG A 73 3.48 12.99 8.10
C ARG A 73 2.28 13.89 8.39
N ALA A 74 1.78 13.90 9.63
CA ALA A 74 0.64 14.71 10.02
C ALA A 74 0.89 16.22 9.89
N VAL A 75 2.11 16.71 10.16
CA VAL A 75 2.43 18.15 10.09
C VAL A 75 2.33 18.75 8.68
N LYS A 76 2.15 17.91 7.64
CA LYS A 76 1.83 18.38 6.28
C LYS A 76 0.37 18.81 6.13
N HIS A 77 -0.49 18.47 7.10
CA HIS A 77 -1.93 18.66 7.06
C HIS A 77 -2.47 19.42 8.28
N VAL A 78 -1.80 19.32 9.43
CA VAL A 78 -2.16 19.98 10.68
C VAL A 78 -0.94 20.63 11.33
N ASP A 79 -1.12 21.48 12.33
CA ASP A 79 0.01 22.00 13.12
C ASP A 79 0.65 20.94 14.03
N THR A 80 1.84 21.23 14.56
CA THR A 80 2.61 20.32 15.42
C THR A 80 1.90 19.92 16.71
N ALA A 81 1.14 20.81 17.34
CA ALA A 81 0.42 20.50 18.58
C ALA A 81 -0.76 19.55 18.31
N THR A 82 -1.48 19.78 17.21
CA THR A 82 -2.52 18.89 16.71
C THR A 82 -1.93 17.52 16.32
N ALA A 83 -0.78 17.48 15.62
CA ALA A 83 -0.09 16.24 15.29
C ALA A 83 0.31 15.40 16.52
N ARG A 84 0.78 16.06 17.60
CA ARG A 84 1.08 15.38 18.87
C ARG A 84 -0.19 14.82 19.53
N SER A 85 -1.31 15.53 19.43
CA SER A 85 -2.60 15.05 19.92
C SER A 85 -3.10 13.85 19.11
N ILE A 86 -2.89 13.83 17.79
CA ILE A 86 -3.13 12.65 16.95
C ILE A 86 -2.31 11.44 17.44
N VAL A 87 -1.02 11.61 17.70
CA VAL A 87 -0.21 10.52 18.28
C VAL A 87 -0.77 10.04 19.62
N ALA A 88 -1.19 10.96 20.49
CA ALA A 88 -1.80 10.62 21.76
C ALA A 88 -3.09 9.80 21.56
N TYR A 89 -3.89 10.12 20.54
CA TYR A 89 -5.06 9.33 20.13
C TYR A 89 -4.67 7.94 19.60
N ILE A 90 -3.72 7.83 18.67
CA ILE A 90 -3.31 6.54 18.08
C ILE A 90 -2.84 5.55 19.16
N ARG A 91 -2.18 6.04 20.21
CA ARG A 91 -1.78 5.21 21.38
C ARG A 91 -2.95 4.62 22.17
N THR A 92 -4.15 5.17 22.02
CA THR A 92 -5.38 4.62 22.63
C THR A 92 -6.07 3.59 21.75
N VAL A 93 -5.70 3.51 20.47
CA VAL A 93 -6.32 2.60 19.51
C VAL A 93 -5.83 1.18 19.76
N GLN A 94 -6.75 0.25 19.95
CA GLN A 94 -6.43 -1.16 20.12
C GLN A 94 -6.23 -1.82 18.76
N ALA A 95 -5.06 -2.44 18.57
CA ALA A 95 -4.77 -3.30 17.44
C ALA A 95 -4.17 -4.62 17.92
N PRO A 96 -4.55 -5.77 17.33
CA PRO A 96 -3.94 -7.04 17.66
C PRO A 96 -2.46 -6.99 17.24
N GLY A 97 -1.55 -7.13 18.19
CA GLY A 97 -0.11 -7.17 17.92
C GLY A 97 0.31 -8.50 17.30
N GLU A 98 -0.14 -8.78 16.07
CA GLU A 98 0.05 -10.10 15.45
C GLU A 98 0.74 -10.04 14.07
N PRO A 99 2.02 -10.43 13.99
CA PRO A 99 2.77 -10.52 12.74
C PRO A 99 2.22 -11.60 11.79
N GLU A 100 1.50 -12.61 12.30
CA GLU A 100 0.97 -13.69 11.47
C GLU A 100 -0.13 -13.21 10.52
N LYS A 101 -0.94 -12.23 10.94
CA LYS A 101 -1.95 -11.59 10.07
C LYS A 101 -1.30 -10.73 8.98
N LEU A 102 -0.09 -10.20 9.22
CA LEU A 102 0.69 -9.50 8.20
C LEU A 102 1.19 -10.46 7.10
N ARG A 103 1.39 -11.75 7.42
CA ARG A 103 1.82 -12.76 6.43
C ARG A 103 0.78 -13.03 5.36
N LEU A 104 -0.51 -12.77 5.63
CA LEU A 104 -1.58 -12.90 4.61
C LEU A 104 -1.29 -12.09 3.35
N PHE A 105 -0.59 -10.96 3.51
CA PHE A 105 -0.24 -10.06 2.42
C PHE A 105 1.26 -10.09 2.08
N GLN A 106 2.02 -11.00 2.72
CA GLN A 106 3.46 -11.16 2.58
C GLN A 106 3.79 -12.67 2.56
N ALA A 107 3.28 -13.35 1.53
CA ALA A 107 3.31 -14.81 1.42
C ALA A 107 4.71 -15.39 1.62
N GLY A 108 4.83 -16.32 2.57
CA GLY A 108 6.08 -17.02 2.87
C GLY A 108 7.15 -16.20 3.61
N GLY A 109 6.91 -14.92 3.91
CA GLY A 109 7.85 -14.06 4.66
C GLY A 109 8.73 -13.18 3.77
N ALA A 110 10.02 -13.05 4.11
CA ALA A 110 10.91 -12.15 3.40
C ALA A 110 11.02 -12.52 1.90
N PRO A 111 11.10 -11.55 0.97
CA PRO A 111 11.29 -11.83 -0.44
C PRO A 111 12.54 -12.68 -0.69
N LEU A 112 12.48 -13.52 -1.73
CA LEU A 112 13.63 -14.27 -2.22
C LEU A 112 14.56 -13.35 -3.03
N SER A 113 15.83 -13.71 -3.13
CA SER A 113 16.82 -12.97 -3.91
C SER A 113 16.61 -13.09 -5.43
N GLY A 114 15.90 -14.13 -5.89
CA GLY A 114 15.65 -14.33 -7.32
C GLY A 114 14.93 -15.62 -7.68
N ASP A 115 14.85 -15.85 -8.97
CA ASP A 115 14.08 -16.94 -9.58
C ASP A 115 14.65 -18.34 -9.29
N LEU A 116 15.99 -18.46 -9.19
CA LEU A 116 16.66 -19.71 -8.83
C LEU A 116 16.33 -20.14 -7.39
N GLU A 117 16.43 -19.21 -6.44
CA GLU A 117 16.12 -19.46 -5.03
C GLU A 117 14.65 -19.88 -4.86
N PHE A 118 13.76 -19.36 -5.70
CA PHE A 118 12.36 -19.78 -5.72
C PHE A 118 12.18 -21.27 -6.04
N ALA A 119 12.80 -21.78 -7.10
CA ALA A 119 12.70 -23.21 -7.40
C ALA A 119 13.35 -24.07 -6.31
N GLN A 120 14.48 -23.64 -5.76
CA GLN A 120 15.13 -24.33 -4.64
C GLN A 120 14.26 -24.34 -3.38
N ALA A 121 13.62 -23.23 -3.03
CA ALA A 121 12.76 -23.13 -1.87
C ALA A 121 11.47 -23.94 -2.02
N LEU A 122 10.88 -23.95 -3.22
CA LEU A 122 9.60 -24.62 -3.47
C LEU A 122 9.75 -26.13 -3.75
N PHE A 123 10.80 -26.53 -4.48
CA PHE A 123 10.98 -27.90 -4.97
C PHE A 123 12.25 -28.58 -4.47
N GLY A 124 13.09 -27.90 -3.68
CA GLY A 124 14.38 -28.42 -3.20
C GLY A 124 15.49 -28.48 -4.25
N ARG A 125 15.20 -28.06 -5.49
CA ARG A 125 16.13 -28.13 -6.64
C ARG A 125 15.77 -27.11 -7.71
N ASP A 126 16.73 -26.80 -8.58
CA ASP A 126 16.49 -25.98 -9.77
C ASP A 126 15.88 -26.77 -10.93
N ALA A 127 14.76 -27.45 -10.68
CA ALA A 127 14.06 -28.22 -11.70
C ALA A 127 12.61 -28.52 -11.27
N TRP A 128 11.71 -28.61 -12.25
CA TRP A 128 10.36 -29.14 -12.00
C TRP A 128 10.46 -30.60 -11.53
N PRO A 129 9.78 -30.98 -10.43
CA PRO A 129 9.70 -32.38 -10.03
C PRO A 129 9.05 -33.21 -11.16
N THR A 130 9.73 -34.26 -11.60
CA THR A 130 9.24 -35.14 -12.69
C THR A 130 8.01 -35.94 -12.24
N ASP A 131 7.85 -36.08 -10.94
CA ASP A 131 6.75 -36.70 -10.21
C ASP A 131 5.70 -35.67 -9.72
N LEU A 132 5.80 -34.40 -10.12
CA LEU A 132 4.83 -33.38 -9.75
C LEU A 132 3.46 -33.70 -10.35
N THR A 133 2.52 -34.12 -9.50
CA THR A 133 1.15 -34.46 -9.90
C THR A 133 0.23 -33.23 -9.89
N THR A 134 -0.91 -33.30 -10.58
CA THR A 134 -2.00 -32.31 -10.47
C THR A 134 -2.44 -32.11 -9.02
N ALA A 135 -2.56 -33.20 -8.24
CA ALA A 135 -2.92 -33.13 -6.83
C ALA A 135 -1.82 -32.43 -6.00
N GLY A 136 -0.55 -32.70 -6.31
CA GLY A 136 0.60 -32.02 -5.68
C GLY A 136 0.60 -30.51 -5.96
N LEU A 137 0.35 -30.09 -7.20
CA LEU A 137 0.21 -28.68 -7.55
C LEU A 137 -0.98 -28.01 -6.84
N LEU A 138 -2.13 -28.68 -6.80
CA LEU A 138 -3.33 -28.17 -6.11
C LEU A 138 -3.12 -28.00 -4.60
N ALA A 139 -2.33 -28.89 -3.98
CA ALA A 139 -2.03 -28.85 -2.56
C ALA A 139 -1.13 -27.67 -2.14
N ILE A 140 -0.44 -27.02 -3.09
CA ILE A 140 0.35 -25.83 -2.80
C ILE A 140 -0.61 -24.65 -2.60
N ASP A 141 -0.65 -24.10 -1.38
CA ASP A 141 -1.31 -22.83 -1.07
C ASP A 141 -0.39 -21.66 -1.47
N PRO A 142 -0.71 -20.88 -2.52
CA PRO A 142 0.16 -19.81 -2.97
C PRO A 142 0.39 -18.70 -1.95
N ARG A 143 -0.50 -18.55 -0.95
CA ARG A 143 -0.35 -17.58 0.15
C ARG A 143 0.78 -17.96 1.12
N THR A 144 1.29 -19.17 1.02
CA THR A 144 2.43 -19.67 1.81
C THR A 144 3.75 -19.68 1.03
N VAL A 145 3.70 -19.45 -0.28
CA VAL A 145 4.86 -19.56 -1.16
C VAL A 145 5.64 -18.25 -1.14
N ARG A 146 6.93 -18.31 -0.78
CA ARG A 146 7.85 -17.18 -0.92
C ARG A 146 8.07 -16.87 -2.39
N ILE A 147 8.13 -15.59 -2.72
CA ILE A 147 8.44 -15.10 -4.07
C ILE A 147 9.59 -14.09 -4.04
N ALA A 148 10.24 -13.88 -5.18
CA ALA A 148 11.31 -12.89 -5.33
C ALA A 148 10.78 -11.46 -5.52
N ALA A 149 9.57 -11.29 -6.04
CA ALA A 149 8.97 -9.97 -6.17
C ALA A 149 8.63 -9.39 -4.79
N LYS A 150 8.86 -8.09 -4.61
CA LYS A 150 8.47 -7.39 -3.39
C LYS A 150 6.95 -7.23 -3.36
N LEU A 151 6.33 -7.59 -2.25
CA LEU A 151 4.91 -7.33 -2.01
C LEU A 151 4.73 -6.00 -1.29
N PRO A 152 3.56 -5.33 -1.43
CA PRO A 152 3.36 -4.00 -0.89
C PRO A 152 3.51 -4.01 0.64
N ILE A 153 4.35 -3.12 1.15
CA ILE A 153 4.44 -2.86 2.59
C ILE A 153 3.39 -1.81 2.98
N TRP A 154 3.06 -1.67 4.26
CA TRP A 154 1.92 -0.81 4.62
C TRP A 154 2.08 0.64 4.21
N SER A 155 3.27 1.19 4.44
CA SER A 155 3.63 2.48 3.90
C SER A 155 5.11 2.53 3.56
N ASP A 156 5.41 3.00 2.36
CA ASP A 156 6.74 3.31 1.86
C ASP A 156 6.73 4.75 1.35
N GLU A 157 7.77 5.51 1.63
CA GLU A 157 7.91 6.88 1.12
C GLU A 157 8.91 6.97 -0.03
N ALA A 158 9.68 5.91 -0.26
CA ALA A 158 10.61 5.83 -1.37
C ALA A 158 9.93 5.35 -2.66
N THR A 159 8.85 4.57 -2.53
CA THR A 159 8.13 3.97 -3.66
C THR A 159 6.63 4.01 -3.44
N ASN A 160 5.86 3.90 -4.52
CA ASN A 160 4.41 3.70 -4.49
C ASN A 160 4.01 2.21 -4.40
N LEU A 161 4.96 1.33 -4.02
CA LEU A 161 4.70 -0.09 -3.79
C LEU A 161 4.27 -0.31 -2.33
N ASP A 162 3.17 0.34 -1.96
CA ASP A 162 2.63 0.31 -0.62
C ASP A 162 1.09 0.35 -0.60
N TRP A 163 0.53 0.02 0.55
CA TRP A 163 -0.93 0.00 0.76
C TRP A 163 -1.53 1.40 0.90
N MET A 164 -0.74 2.41 1.27
CA MET A 164 -1.28 3.73 1.58
C MET A 164 -1.58 4.52 0.31
N PRO A 165 -2.85 4.88 0.01
CA PRO A 165 -3.15 5.80 -1.08
C PRO A 165 -2.56 7.19 -0.78
N ASP A 166 -2.03 7.85 -1.80
CA ASP A 166 -1.43 9.19 -1.68
C ASP A 166 -2.52 10.27 -1.62
N ASP A 167 -3.63 10.03 -2.32
CA ASP A 167 -4.75 10.94 -2.46
C ASP A 167 -6.03 10.34 -1.86
N PRO A 168 -6.92 11.20 -1.34
CA PRO A 168 -8.24 10.75 -0.90
C PRO A 168 -9.08 10.29 -2.10
N LEU A 169 -10.14 9.52 -1.81
CA LEU A 169 -11.14 9.22 -2.83
C LEU A 169 -11.71 10.52 -3.44
N PRO A 170 -11.79 10.61 -4.77
CA PRO A 170 -12.19 11.83 -5.42
C PRO A 170 -13.71 12.09 -5.30
N PRO A 171 -14.16 13.36 -5.31
CA PRO A 171 -15.59 13.69 -5.27
C PRO A 171 -16.40 13.01 -6.39
N ALA A 172 -15.82 12.91 -7.59
CA ALA A 172 -16.45 12.21 -8.71
C ALA A 172 -16.77 10.73 -8.44
N ILE A 173 -16.12 10.09 -7.46
CA ILE A 173 -16.44 8.75 -7.00
C ILE A 173 -17.41 8.78 -5.83
N LEU A 174 -17.18 9.67 -4.87
CA LEU A 174 -17.97 9.76 -3.64
C LEU A 174 -19.40 10.24 -3.89
N ASP A 175 -19.59 11.21 -4.79
CA ASP A 175 -20.86 11.90 -5.06
C ASP A 175 -21.69 11.22 -6.16
N PHE A 176 -21.08 10.30 -6.91
CA PHE A 176 -21.74 9.60 -8.02
C PHE A 176 -22.99 8.85 -7.55
N ASN A 177 -24.03 8.85 -8.41
CA ASN A 177 -25.34 8.24 -8.13
C ASN A 177 -25.94 8.68 -6.77
N GLY A 178 -25.87 9.98 -6.48
CA GLY A 178 -26.46 10.55 -5.27
C GLY A 178 -25.70 10.19 -3.99
N GLY A 179 -24.38 9.98 -4.09
CA GLY A 179 -23.55 9.72 -2.92
C GLY A 179 -23.51 8.24 -2.48
N LEU A 180 -23.81 7.29 -3.38
CA LEU A 180 -23.95 5.87 -3.01
C LEU A 180 -22.67 5.31 -2.38
N ALA A 181 -21.50 5.62 -2.97
CA ALA A 181 -20.20 5.19 -2.44
C ALA A 181 -19.92 5.82 -1.07
N ALA A 182 -20.15 7.13 -0.92
CA ALA A 182 -19.99 7.82 0.36
C ALA A 182 -20.88 7.23 1.46
N GLY A 183 -22.16 6.97 1.14
CA GLY A 183 -23.11 6.34 2.06
C GLY A 183 -22.72 4.91 2.44
N ALA A 184 -22.27 4.11 1.48
CA ALA A 184 -21.83 2.73 1.73
C ALA A 184 -20.56 2.67 2.60
N ILE A 185 -19.58 3.55 2.35
CA ILE A 185 -18.40 3.71 3.20
C ILE A 185 -18.78 4.14 4.61
N ALA A 186 -19.70 5.11 4.75
CA ALA A 186 -20.19 5.53 6.05
C ALA A 186 -20.88 4.39 6.80
N GLY A 187 -21.71 3.59 6.11
CA GLY A 187 -22.35 2.40 6.67
C GLY A 187 -21.36 1.34 7.14
N TYR A 188 -20.30 1.08 6.37
CA TYR A 188 -19.20 0.21 6.79
C TYR A 188 -18.45 0.74 8.01
N ARG A 189 -18.13 2.04 8.02
CA ARG A 189 -17.43 2.66 9.16
C ARG A 189 -18.27 2.65 10.44
N ALA A 190 -19.59 2.75 10.32
CA ALA A 190 -20.50 2.65 11.46
C ALA A 190 -20.62 1.21 11.98
N VAL A 191 -20.70 0.22 11.07
CA VAL A 191 -20.85 -1.19 11.40
C VAL A 191 -20.00 -2.03 10.43
N PRO A 192 -18.75 -2.39 10.78
CA PRO A 192 -17.77 -2.98 9.85
C PRO A 192 -17.99 -4.48 9.63
N THR A 193 -19.20 -4.87 9.20
CA THR A 193 -19.56 -6.24 8.83
C THR A 193 -19.12 -6.56 7.41
N ARG A 194 -19.03 -7.86 7.09
CA ARG A 194 -18.82 -8.37 5.73
C ARG A 194 -19.80 -7.77 4.72
N ASP A 195 -21.08 -7.75 5.03
CA ASP A 195 -22.10 -7.24 4.10
C ASP A 195 -21.94 -5.74 3.83
N ASN A 196 -21.55 -4.97 4.84
CA ASN A 196 -21.25 -3.56 4.65
C ASN A 196 -19.95 -3.35 3.85
N LEU A 197 -18.93 -4.20 4.04
CA LEU A 197 -17.72 -4.16 3.21
C LEU A 197 -18.09 -4.41 1.74
N LEU A 198 -18.87 -5.46 1.48
CA LEU A 198 -19.32 -5.80 0.12
C LEU A 198 -20.09 -4.65 -0.53
N ARG A 199 -21.00 -4.02 0.21
CA ARG A 199 -21.71 -2.82 -0.26
C ARG A 199 -20.76 -1.68 -0.60
N ALA A 200 -19.78 -1.39 0.25
CA ALA A 200 -18.81 -0.32 0.02
C ALA A 200 -17.92 -0.61 -1.20
N VAL A 201 -17.36 -1.81 -1.30
CA VAL A 201 -16.54 -2.24 -2.44
C VAL A 201 -17.34 -2.18 -3.74
N ASN A 202 -18.56 -2.70 -3.76
CA ASN A 202 -19.40 -2.70 -4.97
C ASN A 202 -19.80 -1.28 -5.39
N ALA A 203 -20.12 -0.39 -4.44
CA ALA A 203 -20.41 1.00 -4.75
C ALA A 203 -19.19 1.74 -5.33
N LEU A 204 -17.99 1.49 -4.79
CA LEU A 204 -16.73 2.06 -5.29
C LEU A 204 -16.40 1.55 -6.70
N ARG A 205 -16.50 0.24 -6.94
CA ARG A 205 -16.26 -0.37 -8.26
C ARG A 205 -17.29 0.09 -9.29
N ALA A 206 -18.55 0.28 -8.88
CA ALA A 206 -19.59 0.82 -9.76
C ALA A 206 -19.27 2.27 -10.15
N ALA A 207 -18.78 3.08 -9.21
CA ALA A 207 -18.42 4.46 -9.47
C ALA A 207 -17.15 4.60 -10.34
N ASP A 208 -16.12 3.78 -10.12
CA ASP A 208 -14.82 3.92 -10.82
C ASP A 208 -14.83 3.37 -12.26
N ARG A 209 -15.74 2.46 -12.58
CA ARG A 209 -15.89 1.83 -13.92
C ARG A 209 -17.07 2.33 -14.74
N SER A 210 -17.96 3.12 -14.17
CA SER A 210 -19.18 3.52 -14.87
C SER A 210 -18.85 4.52 -15.98
N THR A 211 -19.19 4.17 -17.22
CA THR A 211 -19.10 5.11 -18.36
C THR A 211 -20.06 6.29 -18.22
N ALA A 212 -21.13 6.13 -17.42
CA ALA A 212 -22.06 7.20 -17.06
C ALA A 212 -21.50 8.17 -16.00
N ASN A 213 -20.44 7.77 -15.28
CA ASN A 213 -19.70 8.68 -14.43
C ASN A 213 -18.67 9.45 -15.27
N ALA A 214 -18.93 10.72 -15.56
CA ALA A 214 -18.04 11.55 -16.36
C ALA A 214 -16.63 11.71 -15.72
N GLY A 215 -16.53 11.60 -14.39
CA GLY A 215 -15.27 11.69 -13.65
C GLY A 215 -14.70 10.34 -13.19
N ALA A 216 -15.18 9.22 -13.72
CA ALA A 216 -14.61 7.89 -13.43
C ALA A 216 -13.18 7.78 -13.99
N PRO A 217 -12.16 7.53 -13.13
CA PRO A 217 -10.78 7.46 -13.60
C PRO A 217 -10.41 6.11 -14.22
N CYS A 218 -11.18 5.04 -13.95
CA CYS A 218 -10.82 3.66 -14.28
C CYS A 218 -11.53 3.08 -15.51
N LEU A 219 -11.75 3.90 -16.54
CA LEU A 219 -12.30 3.46 -17.82
C LEU A 219 -11.20 2.86 -18.72
N LEU A 220 -10.63 1.72 -18.30
CA LEU A 220 -9.39 1.16 -18.88
C LEU A 220 -9.47 0.77 -20.37
N GLU A 221 -10.67 0.66 -20.94
CA GLU A 221 -10.87 0.38 -22.37
C GLU A 221 -11.09 1.67 -23.19
N ASP A 222 -11.19 2.83 -22.54
CA ASP A 222 -11.31 4.15 -23.16
C ASP A 222 -10.06 4.98 -22.88
N SER A 223 -9.11 4.93 -23.82
CA SER A 223 -7.82 5.62 -23.71
C SER A 223 -7.93 7.14 -23.65
N THR A 224 -9.10 7.72 -23.96
CA THR A 224 -9.30 9.18 -23.92
C THR A 224 -9.82 9.68 -22.58
N ARG A 225 -10.40 8.78 -21.77
CA ARG A 225 -11.02 9.12 -20.49
C ARG A 225 -10.33 8.49 -19.28
N VAL A 226 -9.47 7.49 -19.50
CA VAL A 226 -8.72 6.86 -18.42
C VAL A 226 -7.72 7.85 -17.81
N ASP A 227 -7.68 7.88 -16.48
CA ASP A 227 -6.62 8.54 -15.71
C ASP A 227 -5.94 7.45 -14.88
N TYR A 228 -4.82 6.93 -15.37
CA TYR A 228 -4.14 5.79 -14.74
C TYR A 228 -3.63 6.10 -13.34
N GLY A 229 -3.13 7.31 -13.10
CA GLY A 229 -2.64 7.73 -11.79
C GLY A 229 -3.77 7.73 -10.76
N ARG A 230 -4.87 8.43 -11.09
CA ARG A 230 -6.04 8.48 -10.20
C ARG A 230 -6.74 7.14 -10.08
N CYS A 231 -6.78 6.36 -11.15
CA CYS A 231 -7.35 5.02 -11.12
C CYS A 231 -6.57 4.11 -10.17
N PHE A 232 -5.24 4.15 -10.23
CA PHE A 232 -4.37 3.41 -9.33
C PHE A 232 -4.64 3.80 -7.87
N GLN A 233 -4.76 5.09 -7.54
CA GLN A 233 -5.05 5.55 -6.18
C GLN A 233 -6.43 5.09 -5.68
N VAL A 234 -7.49 5.23 -6.49
CA VAL A 234 -8.85 4.79 -6.12
C VAL A 234 -8.90 3.29 -5.84
N ARG A 235 -8.24 2.50 -6.68
CA ARG A 235 -8.17 1.05 -6.51
C ARG A 235 -7.33 0.67 -5.29
N ARG A 236 -6.19 1.33 -5.05
CA ARG A 236 -5.39 1.13 -3.83
C ARG A 236 -6.20 1.44 -2.57
N TRP A 237 -6.93 2.55 -2.56
CA TRP A 237 -7.79 2.91 -1.43
C TRP A 237 -8.82 1.79 -1.13
N THR A 238 -9.47 1.29 -2.19
CA THR A 238 -10.45 0.19 -2.09
C THR A 238 -9.80 -1.11 -1.59
N SER A 239 -8.62 -1.45 -2.11
CA SER A 239 -7.81 -2.58 -1.66
C SER A 239 -7.42 -2.50 -0.20
N THR A 240 -7.06 -1.32 0.27
CA THR A 240 -6.64 -1.06 1.65
C THR A 240 -7.82 -1.18 2.61
N LEU A 241 -9.02 -0.75 2.20
CA LEU A 241 -10.24 -1.00 2.98
C LEU A 241 -10.46 -2.51 3.23
N VAL A 242 -10.31 -3.33 2.17
CA VAL A 242 -10.48 -4.79 2.24
C VAL A 242 -9.39 -5.43 3.11
N ALA A 243 -8.13 -5.05 2.92
CA ALA A 243 -7.02 -5.59 3.72
C ALA A 243 -7.21 -5.27 5.22
N LEU A 244 -7.60 -4.04 5.55
CA LEU A 244 -7.89 -3.65 6.93
C LEU A 244 -9.05 -4.41 7.53
N HIS A 245 -10.08 -4.71 6.74
CA HIS A 245 -11.18 -5.56 7.19
C HIS A 245 -10.69 -6.94 7.59
N ILE A 246 -9.88 -7.58 6.74
CA ILE A 246 -9.31 -8.91 6.98
C ILE A 246 -8.45 -8.89 8.26
N LEU A 247 -7.57 -7.89 8.40
CA LEU A 247 -6.69 -7.77 9.58
C LEU A 247 -7.47 -7.61 10.89
N ARG A 248 -8.55 -6.81 10.87
CA ARG A 248 -9.42 -6.61 12.04
C ARG A 248 -10.18 -7.87 12.42
N ASN A 249 -10.76 -8.55 11.43
CA ASN A 249 -11.67 -9.66 11.67
C ASN A 249 -10.97 -11.02 11.71
N GLY A 250 -9.66 -11.06 11.44
CA GLY A 250 -8.83 -12.25 11.60
C GLY A 250 -8.93 -13.27 10.47
N GLY A 251 -9.46 -12.88 9.30
CA GLY A 251 -9.56 -13.76 8.16
C GLY A 251 -10.29 -13.18 6.96
N ASP A 252 -10.18 -13.88 5.83
CA ASP A 252 -10.83 -13.60 4.54
C ASP A 252 -12.05 -14.52 4.30
N GLU A 253 -12.41 -15.34 5.28
CA GLU A 253 -13.48 -16.33 5.17
C GLU A 253 -14.80 -15.70 4.69
N GLY A 254 -15.27 -16.20 3.55
CA GLY A 254 -16.53 -15.77 2.94
C GLY A 254 -16.48 -14.44 2.18
N LEU A 255 -15.37 -13.70 2.13
CA LEU A 255 -15.31 -12.43 1.36
C LEU A 255 -15.54 -12.64 -0.15
N GLY A 256 -15.26 -13.84 -0.66
CA GLY A 256 -15.52 -14.23 -2.05
C GLY A 256 -14.53 -13.62 -3.05
N GLY A 257 -14.45 -14.19 -4.26
CA GLY A 257 -13.46 -13.77 -5.27
C GLY A 257 -13.61 -12.29 -5.70
N GLU A 258 -14.84 -11.77 -5.78
CA GLU A 258 -15.09 -10.38 -6.17
C GLU A 258 -14.45 -9.35 -5.23
N VAL A 259 -14.24 -9.71 -3.95
CA VAL A 259 -13.54 -8.85 -2.98
C VAL A 259 -12.04 -8.98 -3.13
N HIS A 260 -11.51 -10.17 -3.45
CA HIS A 260 -10.08 -10.37 -3.69
C HIS A 260 -9.61 -9.73 -5.01
N ASP A 261 -10.51 -9.61 -5.98
CA ASP A 261 -10.29 -8.90 -7.25
C ASP A 261 -9.82 -7.46 -7.07
N VAL A 262 -10.11 -6.81 -5.93
CA VAL A 262 -9.69 -5.43 -5.71
C VAL A 262 -8.17 -5.29 -5.81
N TRP A 263 -7.39 -6.29 -5.38
CA TRP A 263 -5.93 -6.27 -5.50
C TRP A 263 -5.49 -6.49 -6.94
N TRP A 264 -6.14 -7.44 -7.63
CA TRP A 264 -5.94 -7.63 -9.06
C TRP A 264 -6.16 -6.33 -9.84
N ASP A 265 -7.21 -5.59 -9.49
CA ASP A 265 -7.59 -4.35 -10.12
C ASP A 265 -6.51 -3.26 -9.98
N VAL A 266 -5.83 -3.16 -8.84
CA VAL A 266 -4.67 -2.26 -8.66
C VAL A 266 -3.55 -2.64 -9.63
N GLY A 267 -3.17 -3.92 -9.66
CA GLY A 267 -2.12 -4.41 -10.56
C GLY A 267 -2.49 -4.22 -12.04
N ASN A 268 -3.77 -4.33 -12.39
CA ASN A 268 -4.25 -4.10 -13.75
C ASN A 268 -4.16 -2.63 -14.17
N ALA A 269 -4.44 -1.68 -13.27
CA ALA A 269 -4.23 -0.26 -13.53
C ALA A 269 -2.75 0.03 -13.79
N ALA A 270 -1.84 -0.48 -12.95
CA ALA A 270 -0.39 -0.34 -13.14
C ALA A 270 0.08 -0.98 -14.47
N ARG A 271 -0.37 -2.20 -14.77
CA ARG A 271 -0.05 -2.91 -16.02
C ARG A 271 -0.46 -2.13 -17.25
N ARG A 272 -1.72 -1.65 -17.30
CA ARG A 272 -2.28 -0.92 -18.45
C ARG A 272 -1.60 0.45 -18.61
N SER A 273 -1.23 1.11 -17.52
CA SER A 273 -0.53 2.40 -17.56
C SER A 273 0.81 2.37 -18.31
N ARG A 274 1.43 1.19 -18.48
CA ARG A 274 2.67 1.04 -19.26
C ARG A 274 2.52 1.40 -20.73
N ALA A 275 1.30 1.31 -21.26
CA ALA A 275 1.00 1.70 -22.63
C ALA A 275 0.74 3.21 -22.77
N ASP A 276 0.64 3.95 -21.66
CA ASP A 276 0.47 5.40 -21.66
C ASP A 276 1.84 6.09 -21.53
N PRO A 277 2.32 6.76 -22.60
CA PRO A 277 3.61 7.43 -22.57
C PRO A 277 3.58 8.79 -21.87
N THR A 278 2.42 9.30 -21.48
CA THR A 278 2.28 10.67 -20.94
C THR A 278 2.53 10.72 -19.44
N VAL A 279 1.87 9.85 -18.66
CA VAL A 279 2.04 9.76 -17.19
C VAL A 279 1.78 8.32 -16.73
N PRO A 280 2.75 7.39 -16.86
CA PRO A 280 2.58 6.05 -16.30
C PRO A 280 2.57 6.09 -14.78
N VAL A 281 1.91 5.10 -14.17
CA VAL A 281 2.05 4.85 -12.72
C VAL A 281 3.53 4.56 -12.43
N ALA A 282 4.08 5.12 -11.35
CA ALA A 282 5.45 4.85 -10.94
C ALA A 282 5.65 3.34 -10.62
N ASN A 283 6.84 2.81 -10.90
CA ASN A 283 7.18 1.39 -10.72
C ASN A 283 6.09 0.44 -11.29
N PRO A 284 5.68 0.60 -12.56
CA PRO A 284 4.46 -0.03 -13.05
C PRO A 284 4.59 -1.56 -13.17
N VAL A 285 5.81 -2.08 -13.38
CA VAL A 285 6.07 -3.53 -13.42
C VAL A 285 6.03 -4.14 -12.02
N ASP A 286 6.69 -3.52 -11.04
CA ASP A 286 6.64 -3.99 -9.65
C ASP A 286 5.21 -3.97 -9.09
N ASN A 287 4.48 -2.88 -9.31
CA ASN A 287 3.07 -2.79 -8.92
C ASN A 287 2.19 -3.81 -9.65
N TRP A 288 2.40 -4.02 -10.95
CA TRP A 288 1.69 -5.07 -11.68
C TRP A 288 1.89 -6.43 -11.01
N VAL A 289 3.15 -6.85 -10.82
CA VAL A 289 3.47 -8.16 -10.27
C VAL A 289 2.95 -8.32 -8.85
N ALA A 290 3.23 -7.37 -7.98
CA ALA A 290 2.91 -7.47 -6.56
C ALA A 290 1.40 -7.55 -6.32
N TRP A 291 0.64 -6.62 -6.91
CA TRP A 291 -0.80 -6.53 -6.69
C TRP A 291 -1.58 -7.64 -7.40
N MET A 292 -1.18 -8.02 -8.62
CA MET A 292 -1.82 -9.17 -9.29
C MET A 292 -1.47 -10.50 -8.62
N PHE A 293 -0.27 -10.67 -8.07
CA PHE A 293 0.06 -11.86 -7.29
C PHE A 293 -0.79 -11.95 -6.02
N LEU A 294 -1.03 -10.83 -5.33
CA LEU A 294 -1.94 -10.78 -4.18
C LEU A 294 -3.36 -11.21 -4.56
N GLY A 295 -3.94 -10.66 -5.64
CA GLY A 295 -5.27 -11.11 -6.10
C GLY A 295 -5.27 -12.60 -6.47
N TRP A 296 -4.28 -13.01 -7.26
CA TRP A 296 -4.12 -14.39 -7.73
C TRP A 296 -3.93 -15.40 -6.61
N SER A 297 -3.17 -15.09 -5.56
CA SER A 297 -2.86 -16.06 -4.51
C SER A 297 -4.08 -16.45 -3.67
N PHE A 298 -5.08 -15.57 -3.58
CA PHE A 298 -6.34 -15.82 -2.88
C PHE A 298 -7.35 -16.57 -3.74
N ASP A 299 -7.34 -16.37 -5.06
CA ASP A 299 -8.16 -17.17 -5.98
C ASP A 299 -7.41 -17.50 -7.30
N PRO A 300 -6.56 -18.55 -7.30
CA PRO A 300 -5.81 -18.94 -8.49
C PRO A 300 -6.70 -19.44 -9.65
N SER A 301 -7.98 -19.69 -9.40
CA SER A 301 -8.91 -20.25 -10.39
C SER A 301 -9.56 -19.17 -11.27
N GLN A 302 -9.71 -17.95 -10.75
CA GLN A 302 -10.44 -16.87 -11.43
C GLN A 302 -9.55 -16.04 -12.35
N HIS A 303 -8.29 -15.83 -11.98
CA HIS A 303 -7.43 -14.90 -12.70
C HIS A 303 -6.73 -15.54 -13.91
N ALA A 304 -6.56 -14.77 -14.99
CA ALA A 304 -5.84 -15.24 -16.17
C ALA A 304 -4.32 -15.19 -15.92
N SER A 305 -3.66 -16.34 -15.91
CA SER A 305 -2.23 -16.43 -15.53
C SER A 305 -1.31 -15.74 -16.54
N VAL A 306 -1.79 -15.46 -17.76
CA VAL A 306 -1.10 -14.63 -18.75
C VAL A 306 -0.68 -13.28 -18.18
N TYR A 307 -1.55 -12.66 -17.38
CA TYR A 307 -1.29 -11.34 -16.85
C TYR A 307 -0.34 -11.40 -15.66
N THR A 308 -0.59 -12.25 -14.66
CA THR A 308 0.33 -12.37 -13.50
C THR A 308 1.70 -12.87 -13.94
N GLY A 309 1.74 -13.99 -14.67
CA GLY A 309 2.99 -14.58 -15.16
C GLY A 309 3.72 -13.68 -16.15
N GLY A 310 2.99 -12.91 -16.96
CA GLY A 310 3.57 -11.90 -17.86
C GLY A 310 4.35 -10.83 -17.10
N GLY A 311 3.83 -10.36 -15.97
CA GLY A 311 4.55 -9.45 -15.08
C GLY A 311 5.84 -10.06 -14.52
N PHE A 312 5.78 -11.29 -14.00
CA PHE A 312 6.97 -11.99 -13.50
C PHE A 312 8.04 -12.17 -14.58
N ARG A 313 7.64 -12.46 -15.82
CA ARG A 313 8.58 -12.52 -16.96
C ARG A 313 9.26 -11.18 -17.25
N GLN A 314 8.58 -10.05 -17.09
CA GLN A 314 9.19 -8.72 -17.25
C GLN A 314 10.27 -8.46 -16.19
N LEU A 315 10.16 -9.08 -15.01
CA LEU A 315 11.19 -9.05 -13.96
C LEU A 315 12.28 -10.13 -14.14
N GLY A 316 12.25 -10.92 -15.22
CA GLY A 316 13.17 -12.04 -15.43
C GLY A 316 12.89 -13.25 -14.52
N LEU A 317 11.73 -13.31 -13.87
CA LEU A 317 11.32 -14.34 -12.93
C LEU A 317 10.51 -15.45 -13.62
N VAL A 318 11.15 -16.19 -14.51
CA VAL A 318 10.46 -17.11 -15.42
C VAL A 318 9.95 -18.37 -14.69
N ARG A 319 10.61 -18.86 -13.65
CA ARG A 319 10.14 -19.99 -12.83
C ARG A 319 8.88 -19.62 -12.05
N HIS A 320 8.82 -18.40 -11.54
CA HIS A 320 7.59 -17.87 -10.94
C HIS A 320 6.44 -17.84 -11.95
N ALA A 321 6.70 -17.33 -13.17
CA ALA A 321 5.70 -17.30 -14.23
C ALA A 321 5.19 -18.70 -14.60
N THR A 322 6.08 -19.68 -14.69
CA THR A 322 5.71 -21.08 -14.93
C THR A 322 4.92 -21.68 -13.76
N PHE A 323 5.28 -21.38 -12.50
CA PHE A 323 4.50 -21.82 -11.33
C PHE A 323 3.07 -21.29 -11.40
N ILE A 324 2.89 -20.00 -11.67
CA ILE A 324 1.58 -19.37 -11.78
C ILE A 324 0.76 -20.04 -12.90
N ALA A 325 1.37 -20.26 -14.07
CA ALA A 325 0.72 -20.95 -15.18
C ALA A 325 0.22 -22.34 -14.78
N LEU A 326 1.12 -23.20 -14.26
CA LEU A 326 0.80 -24.57 -13.87
C LEU A 326 -0.25 -24.61 -12.74
N ARG A 327 -0.09 -23.76 -11.73
CA ARG A 327 -1.00 -23.71 -10.58
C ARG A 327 -2.38 -23.21 -10.96
N SER A 328 -2.48 -22.23 -11.87
CA SER A 328 -3.77 -21.73 -12.40
C SER A 328 -4.45 -22.79 -13.26
N GLN A 329 -3.69 -23.47 -14.13
CA GLN A 329 -4.21 -24.51 -15.00
C GLN A 329 -4.90 -25.63 -14.21
N VAL A 330 -4.31 -26.07 -13.09
CA VAL A 330 -4.91 -27.10 -12.25
C VAL A 330 -6.03 -26.58 -11.34
N ALA A 331 -6.06 -25.28 -11.04
CA ALA A 331 -7.09 -24.64 -10.22
C ALA A 331 -8.41 -24.43 -10.97
N ARG A 332 -8.36 -24.27 -12.28
CA ARG A 332 -9.52 -23.87 -13.09
C ARG A 332 -10.63 -24.94 -13.06
N PRO A 333 -11.90 -24.52 -13.04
CA PRO A 333 -13.02 -25.41 -13.27
C PRO A 333 -12.93 -26.10 -14.64
N ARG A 334 -13.31 -27.38 -14.70
CA ARG A 334 -13.51 -28.09 -15.97
C ARG A 334 -14.55 -27.30 -16.77
N ASN A 335 -14.19 -26.74 -17.93
CA ASN A 335 -14.97 -25.86 -18.83
C ASN A 335 -14.68 -24.34 -18.75
N SER A 336 -13.63 -23.89 -18.07
CA SER A 336 -13.18 -22.50 -18.22
C SER A 336 -12.64 -22.25 -19.65
N VAL A 337 -12.89 -21.06 -20.21
CA VAL A 337 -12.70 -20.74 -21.64
C VAL A 337 -11.23 -20.44 -22.05
N SER A 338 -10.27 -20.42 -21.12
CA SER A 338 -8.86 -20.03 -21.40
C SER A 338 -7.78 -21.04 -20.95
N PRO A 339 -7.87 -22.35 -21.26
CA PRO A 339 -6.79 -23.29 -20.93
C PRO A 339 -5.48 -23.00 -21.71
N TYR A 340 -5.57 -22.37 -22.90
CA TYR A 340 -4.42 -22.12 -23.78
C TYR A 340 -3.60 -20.88 -23.39
N ASP A 341 -4.21 -19.91 -22.72
CA ASP A 341 -3.53 -18.69 -22.29
C ASP A 341 -2.47 -19.02 -21.21
N ASP A 342 -2.77 -19.96 -20.31
CA ASP A 342 -1.87 -20.24 -19.19
C ASP A 342 -0.53 -20.84 -19.62
N LEU A 343 -0.53 -21.70 -20.66
CA LEU A 343 0.69 -22.34 -21.15
C LEU A 343 1.65 -21.39 -21.86
N VAL A 344 1.20 -20.20 -22.31
CA VAL A 344 2.06 -19.19 -22.96
C VAL A 344 3.17 -18.71 -22.03
N ASN A 345 2.95 -18.80 -20.71
CA ASN A 345 3.91 -18.41 -19.69
C ASN A 345 4.72 -19.57 -19.13
N ALA A 346 4.36 -20.82 -19.43
CA ALA A 346 5.09 -21.99 -18.98
C ALA A 346 6.34 -22.21 -19.85
N VAL A 347 7.51 -22.10 -19.24
CA VAL A 347 8.80 -22.42 -19.88
C VAL A 347 9.33 -23.73 -19.30
N ARG A 348 9.77 -24.64 -20.19
CA ARG A 348 10.58 -25.80 -19.79
C ARG A 348 11.98 -25.30 -19.46
N PHE A 349 12.39 -25.46 -18.20
CA PHE A 349 13.78 -25.31 -17.81
C PHE A 349 14.41 -26.71 -17.83
N GLY A 350 15.50 -26.85 -18.57
CA GLY A 350 16.26 -28.09 -18.71
C GLY A 350 17.46 -28.11 -17.78
#